data_AF-A0A9E5FX69-F1
#
_entry.id   AF-A0A9E5FX69-F1
#
_cell.length_a   1.000
_cell.length_b   1.000
_cell.length_c   1.000
_cell.angle_alpha   90.00
_cell.angle_beta   90.00
_cell.angle_gamma   90.00
#
_symmetry.space_group_name_H-M   'P 1'
#
loop_
_entity.id
_entity.type
_entity.pdbx_description
1 polymer ?
#
loop_
_entity_poly.entity_id
_entity_poly.type
_entity_poly.pdbx_seq_one_letter_code
_entity_poly.pdbx_strand_id
1 'polypeptide(L)'
;MVFALLPEGDDLRAGLPDELIARILRAEEGALAPEQVRDAVSACTSYGNDDFAVIDWNGAIVVDRTPEDALSVLEFANIELIEMRWLDDRLEDALEEAFRTAAQSMRGARILSVQTGRHTRRIAELQIDAAALYESVNNALKLFGDQWLARLHQSATHRLHIDDYERSVLRKLETLDSIYGKLRDRQVQIRAELLEVVVIVLIALEMLVLVRG
;
A
#
# COMPACT_ATOMS: atom_id res chain seq x y z
N MET A 1 -4.05 13.59 14.74
CA MET A 1 -5.11 14.36 15.45
C MET A 1 -5.57 15.49 14.56
N VAL A 2 -6.87 15.74 14.39
CA VAL A 2 -7.38 16.81 13.52
C VAL A 2 -8.08 17.87 14.36
N PHE A 3 -7.74 19.13 14.15
CA PHE A 3 -8.33 20.28 14.82
C PHE A 3 -9.08 21.14 13.79
N ALA A 4 -10.40 21.26 13.95
CA ALA A 4 -11.23 22.15 13.14
C ALA A 4 -11.52 23.45 13.91
N LEU A 5 -11.29 24.58 13.27
CA LEU A 5 -11.47 25.92 13.82
C LEU A 5 -12.37 26.72 12.87
N LEU A 6 -13.21 27.59 13.46
CA LEU A 6 -13.95 28.58 12.69
C LEU A 6 -13.06 29.82 12.47
N PRO A 7 -13.17 30.49 11.32
CA PRO A 7 -12.40 31.70 11.05
C PRO A 7 -12.77 32.85 11.98
N GLU A 8 -11.77 33.53 12.56
CA GLU A 8 -11.93 34.74 13.38
C GLU A 8 -11.60 36.00 12.57
N GLY A 9 -12.60 36.57 11.88
CA GLY A 9 -12.44 37.78 11.06
C GLY A 9 -11.86 37.51 9.67
N ASP A 10 -11.26 38.52 9.04
CA ASP A 10 -10.69 38.43 7.67
C ASP A 10 -9.31 37.73 7.62
N ASP A 11 -8.65 37.55 8.77
CA ASP A 11 -7.36 36.85 8.87
C ASP A 11 -7.55 35.45 9.46
N LEU A 12 -7.53 34.44 8.60
CA LEU A 12 -7.67 33.02 8.98
C LEU A 12 -6.55 32.51 9.90
N ARG A 13 -5.41 33.22 9.95
CA ARG A 13 -4.27 32.88 10.81
C ARG A 13 -4.22 33.71 12.08
N ALA A 14 -5.19 34.60 12.30
CA ALA A 14 -5.26 35.39 13.52
C ALA A 14 -5.29 34.47 14.75
N GLY A 15 -4.31 34.65 15.65
CA GLY A 15 -4.18 33.84 16.87
C GLY A 15 -3.44 32.51 16.72
N LEU A 16 -2.97 32.16 15.51
CA LEU A 16 -2.23 30.91 15.23
C LEU A 16 -0.79 31.19 14.77
N PRO A 17 0.17 31.48 15.69
CA PRO A 17 1.57 31.63 15.31
C PRO A 17 2.17 30.29 14.87
N ASP A 18 3.05 30.31 13.86
CA ASP A 18 3.68 29.12 13.26
C ASP A 18 4.28 28.15 14.30
N GLU A 19 4.87 28.69 15.37
CA GLU A 19 5.47 27.89 16.45
C GLU A 19 4.43 27.14 17.28
N LEU A 20 3.24 27.72 17.48
CA LEU A 20 2.12 27.02 18.12
C LEU A 20 1.55 25.94 17.20
N ILE A 21 1.34 26.27 15.93
CA ILE A 21 0.87 25.32 14.91
C ILE A 21 1.82 24.12 14.86
N ALA A 22 3.13 24.35 14.72
CA ALA A 22 4.12 23.29 14.63
C ALA A 22 4.13 22.38 15.88
N ARG A 23 4.01 22.96 17.08
CA ARG A 23 3.97 22.20 18.34
C ARG A 23 2.70 21.36 18.46
N ILE A 24 1.55 21.91 18.09
CA ILE A 24 0.28 21.18 18.08
C ILE A 24 0.35 20.03 17.07
N LEU A 25 0.76 20.32 15.83
CA LEU A 25 0.82 19.34 14.76
C LEU A 25 1.76 18.18 15.05
N ARG A 26 2.87 18.44 15.74
CA ARG A 26 3.89 17.42 16.06
C ARG A 26 3.73 16.79 17.44
N ALA A 27 2.78 17.27 18.24
CA ALA A 27 2.56 16.86 19.63
C ALA A 27 3.81 17.05 20.53
N GLU A 28 4.51 18.18 20.37
CA GLU A 28 5.74 18.51 21.10
C GLU A 28 5.49 19.59 22.15
N GLU A 29 5.80 19.28 23.42
CA GLU A 29 5.63 20.22 24.53
C GLU A 29 6.73 21.30 24.57
N GLY A 30 7.91 21.02 24.01
CA GLY A 30 9.08 21.90 24.02
C GLY A 30 9.15 22.88 22.85
N ALA A 31 10.18 23.75 22.86
CA ALA A 31 10.49 24.62 21.73
C ALA A 31 11.08 23.81 20.58
N LEU A 32 10.52 23.99 19.37
CA LEU A 32 11.02 23.36 18.16
C LEU A 32 12.15 24.18 17.56
N ALA A 33 13.12 23.50 16.95
CA ALA A 33 14.13 24.21 16.17
C ALA A 33 13.45 25.01 15.04
N PRO A 34 13.96 26.20 14.66
CA PRO A 34 13.32 27.06 13.65
C PRO A 34 13.11 26.35 12.30
N GLU A 35 13.97 25.41 11.96
CA GLU A 35 13.86 24.60 10.75
C GLU A 35 12.71 23.58 10.83
N GLN A 36 12.47 23.01 12.00
CA GLN A 36 11.36 22.09 12.26
C GLN A 36 10.02 22.82 12.29
N VAL A 37 9.99 24.05 12.81
CA VAL A 37 8.81 24.91 12.70
C VAL A 37 8.50 25.18 11.24
N ARG A 38 9.49 25.65 10.46
CA ARG A 38 9.31 25.92 9.03
C ARG A 38 8.84 24.69 8.25
N ASP A 39 9.38 23.51 8.53
CA ASP A 39 8.94 22.27 7.90
C ASP A 39 7.49 21.92 8.26
N ALA A 40 7.13 22.01 9.54
CA ALA A 40 5.79 21.68 10.00
C ALA A 40 4.70 22.55 9.36
N VAL A 41 4.96 23.86 9.22
CA VAL A 41 4.05 24.79 8.53
C VAL A 41 4.27 24.87 7.02
N SER A 42 5.24 24.14 6.45
CA SER A 42 5.54 24.22 5.01
C SER A 42 4.41 23.66 4.13
N ALA A 43 3.67 22.68 4.66
CA ALA A 43 2.51 22.07 4.00
C ALA A 43 1.21 22.82 4.34
N CYS A 44 1.25 24.15 4.27
CA CYS A 44 0.04 24.98 4.31
C CYS A 44 -0.63 24.96 2.94
N THR A 45 -1.90 24.57 2.92
CA THR A 45 -2.76 24.64 1.74
C THR A 45 -3.91 25.59 2.05
N SER A 46 -4.09 26.61 1.20
CA SER A 46 -5.20 27.56 1.24
C SER A 46 -5.66 27.78 -0.21
N TYR A 47 -6.96 27.80 -0.45
CA TYR A 47 -7.51 27.86 -1.80
C TYR A 47 -8.35 29.13 -2.03
N GLY A 48 -9.14 29.56 -1.05
CA GLY A 48 -9.79 30.87 -0.99
C GLY A 48 -9.29 31.74 0.16
N ASN A 49 -9.90 32.92 0.32
CA ASN A 49 -9.61 33.82 1.43
C ASN A 49 -10.27 33.39 2.75
N ASP A 50 -11.08 32.33 2.73
CA ASP A 50 -11.90 31.89 3.86
C ASP A 50 -11.49 30.50 4.41
N ASP A 51 -10.51 29.84 3.77
CA ASP A 51 -10.14 28.44 3.97
C ASP A 51 -8.61 28.23 4.06
N PHE A 52 -8.19 27.54 5.12
CA PHE A 52 -6.79 27.30 5.47
C PHE A 52 -6.62 25.94 6.13
N ALA A 53 -5.66 25.14 5.67
CA ALA A 53 -5.31 23.87 6.29
C ALA A 53 -3.79 23.70 6.38
N VAL A 54 -3.32 23.14 7.49
CA VAL A 54 -1.93 22.70 7.67
C VAL A 54 -1.97 21.24 8.04
N ILE A 55 -1.25 20.42 7.27
CA ILE A 55 -1.18 18.97 7.50
C ILE A 55 0.26 18.62 7.83
N ASP A 56 0.41 17.78 8.84
CA ASP A 56 1.68 17.18 9.26
C ASP A 56 1.45 15.68 9.52
N TRP A 57 2.52 14.91 9.74
CA TRP A 57 2.45 13.46 9.88
C TRP A 57 1.67 13.03 11.14
N ASN A 58 1.65 13.87 12.18
CA ASN A 58 0.97 13.62 13.45
C ASN A 58 -0.44 14.24 13.55
N GLY A 59 -0.76 15.22 12.70
CA GLY A 59 -2.04 15.90 12.78
C GLY A 59 -2.29 16.93 11.70
N ALA A 60 -3.49 17.50 11.74
CA ALA A 60 -3.89 18.55 10.83
C ALA A 60 -4.66 19.64 11.58
N ILE A 61 -4.50 20.89 11.16
CA ILE A 61 -5.33 22.02 11.57
C ILE A 61 -6.09 22.49 10.33
N VAL A 62 -7.39 22.63 10.45
CA VAL A 62 -8.28 23.13 9.39
C VAL A 62 -9.04 24.32 9.95
N VAL A 63 -8.98 25.44 9.24
CA VAL A 63 -9.79 26.63 9.44
C VAL A 63 -10.67 26.75 8.21
N ASP A 64 -11.96 26.50 8.38
CA ASP A 64 -12.95 26.52 7.30
C ASP A 64 -14.31 26.91 7.89
N ARG A 65 -15.17 27.53 7.09
CA ARG A 65 -16.55 27.85 7.46
C ARG A 65 -17.44 26.60 7.49
N THR A 66 -17.08 25.59 6.70
CA THR A 66 -17.72 24.28 6.60
C THR A 66 -16.67 23.18 6.80
N PRO A 67 -16.17 23.01 8.04
CA PRO A 67 -15.07 22.08 8.30
C PRO A 67 -15.44 20.61 8.08
N GLU A 68 -16.73 20.26 8.07
CA GLU A 68 -17.24 18.87 7.93
C GLU A 68 -16.70 18.17 6.67
N ASP A 69 -16.65 18.88 5.53
CA ASP A 69 -16.19 18.29 4.28
C ASP A 69 -14.68 18.06 4.29
N ALA A 70 -13.92 19.03 4.81
CA ALA A 70 -12.47 18.92 4.98
C ALA A 70 -12.09 17.84 6.00
N LEU A 71 -12.85 17.72 7.09
CA LEU A 71 -12.71 16.66 8.09
C LEU A 71 -12.98 15.29 7.47
N SER A 72 -14.04 15.17 6.66
CA SER A 72 -14.37 13.92 5.96
C SER A 72 -13.24 13.48 5.01
N VAL A 73 -12.61 14.42 4.29
CA VAL A 73 -11.45 14.14 3.45
C VAL A 73 -10.24 13.67 4.26
N LEU A 74 -9.97 14.31 5.40
CA LEU A 74 -8.85 13.94 6.27
C LEU A 74 -9.09 12.61 7.00
N GLU A 75 -10.33 12.31 7.37
CA GLU A 75 -10.72 11.00 7.90
C GLU A 75 -10.50 9.92 6.85
N PHE A 76 -10.95 10.18 5.61
CA PHE A 76 -10.76 9.28 4.49
C PHE A 76 -9.26 9.00 4.23
N ALA A 77 -8.41 10.04 4.18
CA ALA A 77 -6.96 9.86 4.02
C ALA A 77 -6.31 9.04 5.16
N ASN A 78 -6.81 9.16 6.39
CA ASN A 78 -6.34 8.33 7.50
C ASN A 78 -6.75 6.86 7.34
N ILE A 79 -7.98 6.60 6.87
CA ILE A 79 -8.45 5.25 6.57
C ILE A 79 -7.57 4.63 5.48
N GLU A 80 -7.31 5.36 4.40
CA GLU A 80 -6.41 4.93 3.32
C GLU A 80 -5.03 4.54 3.85
N LEU A 81 -4.43 5.36 4.72
CA LEU A 81 -3.13 5.05 5.33
C LEU A 81 -3.17 3.75 6.15
N ILE A 82 -4.23 3.54 6.93
CA ILE A 82 -4.38 2.33 7.76
C ILE A 82 -4.52 1.09 6.87
N GLU A 83 -5.34 1.17 5.82
CA GLU A 83 -5.55 0.06 4.90
C GLU A 83 -4.28 -0.26 4.10
N MET A 84 -3.56 0.76 3.64
CA MET A 84 -2.27 0.58 2.96
C MET A 84 -1.22 -0.07 3.88
N ARG A 85 -1.14 0.33 5.15
CA ARG A 85 -0.25 -0.30 6.14
C ARG A 85 -0.62 -1.76 6.37
N TRP A 86 -1.90 -2.03 6.57
CA TRP A 86 -2.39 -3.38 6.76
C TRP A 86 -2.06 -4.28 5.56
N LEU A 87 -2.22 -3.76 4.34
CA LEU A 87 -1.90 -4.48 3.12
C LEU A 87 -0.38 -4.71 2.97
N ASP A 88 0.43 -3.70 3.27
CA ASP A 88 1.89 -3.79 3.24
C ASP A 88 2.44 -4.85 4.21
N ASP A 89 1.93 -4.89 5.44
CA ASP A 89 2.24 -5.90 6.46
C ASP A 89 1.84 -7.30 5.97
N ARG A 90 0.63 -7.42 5.42
CA ARG A 90 0.09 -8.70 4.93
C ARG A 90 0.87 -9.25 3.73
N LEU A 91 1.44 -8.36 2.92
CA LEU A 91 2.32 -8.71 1.80
C LEU A 91 3.73 -9.08 2.26
N GLU A 92 4.23 -8.46 3.34
CA GLU A 92 5.50 -8.83 3.95
C GLU A 92 5.47 -10.29 4.42
N ASP A 93 4.43 -10.68 5.16
CA ASP A 93 4.22 -12.06 5.62
C ASP A 93 4.17 -13.05 4.44
N ALA A 94 3.45 -12.66 3.37
CA ALA A 94 3.30 -13.49 2.18
C ALA A 94 4.64 -13.64 1.45
N LEU A 95 5.48 -12.60 1.41
CA LEU A 95 6.81 -12.64 0.82
C LEU A 95 7.73 -13.57 1.60
N GLU A 96 7.73 -13.49 2.92
CA GLU A 96 8.53 -14.39 3.76
C GLU A 96 8.13 -15.85 3.53
N GLU A 97 6.83 -16.14 3.45
CA GLU A 97 6.31 -17.47 3.10
C GLU A 97 6.76 -17.92 1.70
N ALA A 98 6.70 -17.03 0.70
CA ALA A 98 7.13 -17.31 -0.66
C ALA A 98 8.62 -17.63 -0.74
N PHE A 99 9.47 -16.85 -0.08
CA PHE A 99 10.92 -17.09 -0.02
C PHE A 99 11.25 -18.39 0.69
N ARG A 100 10.61 -18.70 1.82
CA ARG A 100 10.78 -19.99 2.52
C ARG A 100 10.38 -21.15 1.62
N THR A 101 9.26 -21.04 0.93
CA THR A 101 8.78 -22.07 -0.01
C THR A 101 9.76 -22.26 -1.17
N ALA A 102 10.27 -21.16 -1.74
CA ALA A 102 11.26 -21.22 -2.82
C ALA A 102 12.59 -21.84 -2.37
N ALA A 103 13.07 -21.50 -1.18
CA ALA A 103 14.29 -22.10 -0.62
C ALA A 103 14.14 -23.61 -0.37
N GLN A 104 12.97 -24.05 0.11
CA GLN A 104 12.69 -25.47 0.34
C GLN A 104 12.54 -26.25 -0.97
N SER A 105 11.99 -25.63 -2.02
CA SER A 105 11.79 -26.27 -3.32
C SER A 105 13.13 -26.65 -3.96
N MET A 106 14.17 -25.82 -3.79
CA MET A 106 15.53 -26.11 -4.28
C MET A 106 16.19 -27.35 -3.63
N ARG A 107 15.69 -27.84 -2.48
CA ARG A 107 16.23 -29.03 -1.79
C ARG A 107 15.69 -30.37 -2.35
N GLY A 108 15.14 -30.38 -3.56
CA GLY A 108 15.05 -31.56 -4.43
C GLY A 108 13.83 -32.48 -4.24
N ALA A 109 13.42 -32.80 -3.02
CA ALA A 109 12.38 -33.83 -2.82
C ALA A 109 10.94 -33.29 -2.66
N ARG A 110 10.76 -31.99 -2.38
CA ARG A 110 9.44 -31.41 -2.05
C ARG A 110 8.81 -30.55 -3.13
N ILE A 111 9.47 -30.33 -4.27
CA ILE A 111 8.91 -29.53 -5.38
C ILE A 111 7.54 -30.04 -5.85
N LEU A 112 7.34 -31.36 -5.92
CA LEU A 112 6.08 -31.96 -6.36
C LEU A 112 4.92 -31.78 -5.36
N SER A 113 5.23 -31.44 -4.11
CA SER A 113 4.27 -31.29 -3.01
C SER A 113 3.81 -29.84 -2.78
N VAL A 114 4.49 -28.85 -3.37
CA VAL A 114 4.14 -27.44 -3.23
C VAL A 114 2.79 -27.17 -3.92
N GLN A 115 1.77 -26.77 -3.17
CA GLN A 115 0.45 -26.48 -3.71
C GLN A 115 0.37 -25.04 -4.23
N THR A 116 1.05 -24.76 -5.35
CA THR A 116 1.15 -23.42 -5.95
C THR A 116 -0.21 -22.78 -6.23
N GLY A 117 -1.25 -23.56 -6.54
CA GLY A 117 -2.60 -23.05 -6.82
C GLY A 117 -3.27 -22.31 -5.66
N ARG A 118 -3.02 -22.69 -4.39
CA ARG A 118 -3.57 -21.95 -3.23
C ARG A 118 -2.89 -20.59 -3.07
N HIS A 119 -1.61 -20.51 -3.39
CA HIS A 119 -0.84 -19.28 -3.29
C HIS A 119 -1.20 -18.28 -4.39
N THR A 120 -1.40 -18.75 -5.63
CA THR A 120 -1.86 -17.89 -6.73
C THR A 120 -3.21 -17.24 -6.43
N ARG A 121 -4.15 -17.99 -5.82
CA ARG A 121 -5.43 -17.41 -5.38
C ARG A 121 -5.26 -16.33 -4.33
N ARG A 122 -4.39 -16.56 -3.33
CA ARG A 122 -4.11 -15.58 -2.27
C ARG A 122 -3.46 -14.29 -2.82
N ILE A 123 -2.59 -14.39 -3.82
CA ILE A 123 -2.01 -13.22 -4.51
C ILE A 123 -3.11 -12.48 -5.27
N ALA A 124 -3.96 -13.20 -6.02
CA ALA A 124 -5.07 -12.59 -6.74
C ALA A 124 -6.05 -11.86 -5.80
N GLU A 125 -6.34 -12.44 -4.63
CA GLU A 125 -7.13 -11.78 -3.58
C GLU A 125 -6.46 -10.48 -3.12
N LEU A 126 -5.16 -10.49 -2.81
CA LEU A 126 -4.44 -9.26 -2.42
C LEU A 126 -4.34 -8.23 -3.55
N GLN A 127 -4.26 -8.65 -4.81
CA GLN A 127 -4.30 -7.75 -5.96
C GLN A 127 -5.68 -7.10 -6.13
N ILE A 128 -6.75 -7.87 -5.89
CA ILE A 128 -8.12 -7.35 -5.90
C ILE A 128 -8.32 -6.36 -4.75
N ASP A 129 -7.86 -6.68 -3.54
CA ASP A 129 -7.95 -5.80 -2.37
C ASP A 129 -7.21 -4.48 -2.64
N ALA A 130 -5.99 -4.55 -3.18
CA ALA A 130 -5.23 -3.38 -3.60
C ALA A 130 -6.01 -2.55 -4.64
N ALA A 131 -6.49 -3.19 -5.70
CA ALA A 131 -7.24 -2.53 -6.77
C ALA A 131 -8.54 -1.87 -6.28
N ALA A 132 -9.26 -2.52 -5.36
CA ALA A 132 -10.46 -1.98 -4.75
C ALA A 132 -10.15 -0.72 -3.93
N LEU A 133 -9.04 -0.72 -3.19
CA LEU A 133 -8.57 0.46 -2.45
C LEU A 133 -8.31 1.63 -3.41
N TYR A 134 -7.58 1.41 -4.50
CA TYR A 134 -7.36 2.42 -5.54
C TYR A 134 -8.64 2.99 -6.15
N GLU A 135 -9.59 2.11 -6.45
CA GLU A 135 -10.87 2.54 -7.02
C GLU A 135 -11.69 3.35 -6.01
N SER A 136 -11.64 2.97 -4.73
CA SER A 136 -12.30 3.71 -3.65
C SER A 136 -11.71 5.11 -3.50
N VAL A 137 -10.38 5.26 -3.53
CA VAL A 137 -9.66 6.55 -3.50
C VAL A 137 -10.15 7.45 -4.65
N ASN A 138 -10.09 6.94 -5.88
CA ASN A 138 -10.42 7.70 -7.07
C ASN A 138 -11.92 8.06 -7.15
N ASN A 139 -12.79 7.24 -6.57
CA ASN A 139 -14.23 7.52 -6.54
C ASN A 139 -14.60 8.50 -5.42
N ALA A 140 -13.96 8.41 -4.25
CA ALA A 140 -14.14 9.37 -3.16
C ALA A 140 -13.73 10.78 -3.61
N LEU A 141 -12.57 10.90 -4.29
CA LEU A 141 -12.10 12.16 -4.89
C LEU A 141 -13.10 12.80 -5.85
N LYS A 142 -13.87 12.01 -6.61
CA LYS A 142 -14.93 12.52 -7.49
C LYS A 142 -16.17 12.98 -6.71
N LEU A 143 -16.41 12.41 -5.53
CA LEU A 143 -17.57 12.71 -4.70
C LEU A 143 -17.41 14.03 -3.94
N PHE A 144 -16.19 14.39 -3.54
CA PHE A 144 -15.91 15.64 -2.80
C PHE A 144 -16.18 16.92 -3.59
N GLY A 145 -16.29 16.85 -4.92
CA GLY A 145 -17.03 17.85 -5.70
C GLY A 145 -16.36 19.21 -5.91
N ASP A 146 -15.30 19.59 -5.19
CA ASP A 146 -14.56 20.84 -5.40
C ASP A 146 -13.03 20.69 -5.45
N GLN A 147 -12.38 21.74 -5.96
CA GLN A 147 -10.93 21.80 -6.16
C GLN A 147 -10.15 21.94 -4.83
N TRP A 148 -10.79 22.47 -3.77
CA TRP A 148 -10.21 22.66 -2.45
C TRP A 148 -9.98 21.31 -1.78
N LEU A 149 -11.04 20.50 -1.69
CA LEU A 149 -11.05 19.18 -1.09
C LEU A 149 -10.13 18.20 -1.82
N ALA A 150 -10.07 18.27 -3.15
CA ALA A 150 -9.12 17.48 -3.94
C ALA A 150 -7.65 17.83 -3.62
N ARG A 151 -7.34 19.13 -3.45
CA ARG A 151 -5.98 19.56 -3.07
C ARG A 151 -5.66 19.24 -1.61
N LEU A 152 -6.65 19.31 -0.73
CA LEU A 152 -6.52 18.92 0.67
C LEU A 152 -6.17 17.42 0.77
N HIS A 153 -6.89 16.57 0.04
CA HIS A 153 -6.58 15.13 -0.06
C HIS A 153 -5.18 14.91 -0.59
N GLN A 154 -4.80 15.53 -1.72
CA GLN A 154 -3.46 15.41 -2.28
C GLN A 154 -2.35 15.83 -1.28
N SER A 155 -2.59 16.91 -0.54
CA SER A 155 -1.67 17.38 0.50
C SER A 155 -1.56 16.36 1.65
N ALA A 156 -2.68 15.76 2.04
CA ALA A 156 -2.73 14.71 3.06
C ALA A 156 -1.96 13.46 2.61
N THR A 157 -2.23 12.95 1.41
CA THR A 157 -1.58 11.76 0.82
C THR A 157 -0.07 11.90 0.79
N HIS A 158 0.42 13.06 0.33
CA HIS A 158 1.85 13.35 0.28
C HIS A 158 2.47 13.46 1.68
N ARG A 159 1.82 14.17 2.61
CA ARG A 159 2.37 14.39 3.95
C ARG A 159 2.33 13.14 4.83
N LEU A 160 1.32 12.28 4.63
CA LEU A 160 1.16 11.00 5.31
C LEU A 160 1.97 9.87 4.64
N HIS A 161 2.71 10.17 3.57
CA HIS A 161 3.52 9.19 2.82
C HIS A 161 2.71 8.02 2.26
N ILE A 162 1.43 8.21 1.95
CA ILE A 162 0.56 7.15 1.42
C ILE A 162 1.12 6.64 0.08
N ASP A 163 1.63 7.53 -0.76
CA ASP A 163 2.28 7.19 -2.05
C ASP A 163 3.53 6.28 -1.88
N ASP A 164 4.22 6.35 -0.73
CA ASP A 164 5.36 5.47 -0.43
C ASP A 164 4.88 4.05 -0.10
N TYR A 165 3.83 3.91 0.72
CA TYR A 165 3.22 2.62 1.01
C TYR A 165 2.63 2.00 -0.25
N GLU A 166 1.97 2.79 -1.07
CA GLU A 166 1.43 2.37 -2.35
C GLU A 166 2.51 1.72 -3.24
N ARG A 167 3.63 2.42 -3.44
CA ARG A 167 4.78 1.91 -4.22
C ARG A 167 5.45 0.70 -3.56
N SER A 168 5.34 0.53 -2.26
CA SER A 168 5.81 -0.66 -1.54
C SER A 168 4.91 -1.85 -1.86
N VAL A 169 3.60 -1.70 -1.67
CA VAL A 169 2.57 -2.71 -1.94
C VAL A 169 2.67 -3.24 -3.36
N LEU A 170 2.74 -2.36 -4.38
CA LEU A 170 2.84 -2.78 -5.78
C LEU A 170 4.11 -3.60 -6.06
N ARG A 171 5.26 -3.19 -5.53
CA ARG A 171 6.53 -3.94 -5.67
C ARG A 171 6.46 -5.30 -5.00
N LYS A 172 5.86 -5.37 -3.80
CA LYS A 172 5.70 -6.63 -3.08
C LYS A 172 4.79 -7.60 -3.85
N LEU A 173 3.69 -7.11 -4.41
CA LEU A 173 2.79 -7.88 -5.27
C LEU A 173 3.50 -8.42 -6.52
N GLU A 174 4.25 -7.58 -7.23
CA GLU A 174 5.03 -7.99 -8.41
C GLU A 174 6.07 -9.06 -8.06
N THR A 175 6.76 -8.87 -6.93
CA THR A 175 7.76 -9.83 -6.44
C THR A 175 7.13 -11.18 -6.08
N LEU A 176 5.98 -11.16 -5.40
CA LEU A 176 5.22 -12.37 -5.09
C LEU A 176 4.81 -13.12 -6.36
N ASP A 177 4.22 -12.43 -7.33
CA ASP A 177 3.80 -13.03 -8.58
C ASP A 177 4.99 -13.65 -9.33
N SER A 178 6.13 -12.97 -9.36
CA SER A 178 7.38 -13.48 -9.94
C SER A 178 7.87 -14.76 -9.28
N ILE A 179 7.90 -14.82 -7.94
CA ILE A 179 8.36 -16.00 -7.19
C ILE A 179 7.45 -17.19 -7.45
N TYR A 180 6.13 -17.01 -7.32
CA TYR A 180 5.18 -18.11 -7.50
C TYR A 180 5.07 -18.54 -8.96
N GLY A 181 5.22 -17.61 -9.92
CA GLY A 181 5.37 -17.92 -11.34
C GLY A 181 6.55 -18.85 -11.60
N LYS A 182 7.74 -18.50 -11.09
CA LYS A 182 8.94 -19.35 -11.22
C LYS A 182 8.77 -20.73 -10.57
N LEU A 183 8.12 -20.79 -9.40
CA LEU A 183 7.84 -22.07 -8.73
C LEU A 183 6.89 -22.95 -9.53
N ARG A 184 5.84 -22.36 -10.11
CA ARG A 184 4.89 -23.05 -10.99
C ARG A 184 5.60 -23.60 -12.24
N ASP A 185 6.39 -22.77 -12.91
CA ASP A 185 7.06 -23.16 -14.15
C ASP A 185 8.04 -24.32 -13.90
N ARG A 186 8.75 -24.29 -12.77
CA ARG A 186 9.64 -25.40 -12.36
C ARG A 186 8.87 -26.70 -12.11
N GLN A 187 7.67 -26.63 -11.53
CA GLN A 187 6.82 -27.81 -11.34
C GLN A 187 6.33 -28.39 -12.67
N VAL A 188 5.90 -27.54 -13.60
CA VAL A 188 5.46 -27.97 -14.92
C VAL A 188 6.60 -28.66 -15.66
N GLN A 189 7.80 -28.08 -15.62
CA GLN A 189 8.99 -28.67 -16.22
C GLN A 189 9.31 -30.06 -15.64
N ILE A 190 9.34 -30.21 -14.31
CA ILE A 190 9.63 -31.51 -13.68
C ILE A 190 8.56 -32.55 -14.00
N ARG A 191 7.28 -32.17 -14.07
CA ARG A 191 6.22 -33.09 -14.49
C ARG A 191 6.38 -33.54 -15.95
N ALA A 192 6.82 -32.64 -16.83
CA ALA A 192 7.12 -32.98 -18.21
C ALA A 192 8.33 -33.92 -18.32
N GLU A 193 9.42 -33.63 -17.62
CA GLU A 193 10.61 -34.49 -17.54
C GLU A 193 10.27 -35.88 -16.98
N LEU A 194 9.40 -35.97 -15.96
CA LEU A 194 8.94 -37.25 -15.43
C LEU A 194 8.09 -38.02 -16.43
N LEU A 195 7.21 -37.35 -17.16
CA LEU A 195 6.41 -37.98 -18.21
C LEU A 195 7.32 -38.52 -19.32
N GLU A 196 8.35 -37.77 -19.70
CA GLU A 196 9.36 -38.21 -20.65
C GLU A 196 10.09 -39.47 -20.17
N VAL A 197 10.56 -39.48 -18.91
CA VAL A 197 11.20 -40.66 -18.31
C VAL A 197 10.27 -41.87 -18.29
N VAL A 198 9.00 -41.68 -17.94
CA VAL A 198 7.99 -42.76 -17.96
C VAL A 198 7.82 -43.31 -19.38
N VAL A 199 7.73 -42.45 -20.40
CA VAL A 199 7.62 -42.87 -21.81
C VAL A 199 8.86 -43.65 -22.25
N ILE A 200 10.06 -43.18 -21.92
CA ILE A 200 11.32 -43.87 -22.25
C ILE A 200 11.37 -45.27 -21.60
N VAL A 201 11.00 -45.37 -20.33
CA VAL A 201 10.97 -46.65 -19.60
C VAL A 201 9.95 -47.61 -20.22
N LEU A 202 8.76 -47.14 -20.56
CA LEU A 202 7.72 -47.96 -21.22
C LEU A 202 8.22 -48.52 -22.56
N ILE A 203 8.83 -47.68 -23.40
CA ILE A 203 9.39 -48.09 -24.70
C ILE A 203 10.52 -49.11 -24.50
N ALA A 204 11.41 -48.90 -23.52
CA ALA A 204 12.50 -49.83 -23.23
C ALA A 204 11.99 -51.20 -22.75
N LEU A 205 10.94 -51.21 -21.92
CA LEU A 205 10.28 -52.45 -21.47
C LEU A 205 9.63 -53.19 -22.63
N GLU A 206 8.94 -52.48 -23.53
CA GLU A 206 8.33 -53.06 -24.72
C GLU A 206 9.38 -53.71 -25.63
N MET A 207 10.48 -53.02 -25.92
CA MET A 207 11.59 -53.59 -26.70
C MET A 207 12.21 -54.82 -26.01
N LEU A 208 12.35 -54.81 -24.69
CA LEU A 208 12.90 -55.94 -23.94
C LEU A 208 12.01 -57.18 -24.02
N VAL A 209 10.68 -56.99 -23.95
CA VAL A 209 9.71 -58.08 -24.11
C VAL A 209 9.74 -58.60 -25.55
N LEU A 210 9.77 -57.71 -26.54
CA LEU A 210 9.85 -58.07 -27.96
C LEU A 210 11.11 -58.87 -28.31
N VAL A 211 12.25 -58.58 -27.66
CA VAL A 211 13.50 -59.32 -27.89
C VAL A 211 13.52 -60.69 -27.18
N ARG A 212 12.72 -60.87 -26.11
CA ARG A 212 12.64 -62.13 -25.37
C ARG A 212 11.53 -63.09 -25.85
N GLY A 213 10.53 -62.59 -26.57
CA GLY A 213 9.47 -63.38 -27.21
C GLY A 213 9.84 -63.77 -28.63
#